data_AF-A0A3P8UIC9-F1
#
_entry.id   AF-A0A3P8UIC9-F1
#
_cell.length_a   1.000
_cell.length_b   1.000
_cell.length_c   1.000
_cell.angle_alpha   90.00
_cell.angle_beta   90.00
_cell.angle_gamma   90.00
#
_symmetry.space_group_name_H-M   'P 1'
#
loop_
_entity.id
_entity.type
_entity.pdbx_description
1 polymer ?
#
loop_
_entity_poly.entity_id
_entity_poly.type
_entity_poly.pdbx_seq_one_letter_code
_entity_poly.pdbx_strand_id
1 'polypeptide(L)'
;MRTQKCYAVRPNVNEFLDIARRAYTEIVDDIAGLVNQIGEKYGLPVRTSFSTTRSFFIQMKLEGLSFPEGKLPSEFIKVRSTHKYNIEMKTLVMDLF
;
A
#
# COMPACT_ATOMS: atom_id res chain seq x y z
N MET A 1 -12.11 -2.12 7.74
CA MET A 1 -12.06 -3.59 7.58
C MET A 1 -10.78 -3.94 6.84
N ARG A 2 -9.76 -4.39 7.57
CA ARG A 2 -8.49 -4.92 7.04
C ARG A 2 -8.79 -6.38 6.70
N THR A 3 -8.95 -6.69 5.41
CA THR A 3 -9.13 -8.03 4.83
C THR A 3 -10.11 -8.98 5.56
N GLN A 4 -11.37 -9.03 5.12
CA GLN A 4 -12.31 -10.06 5.58
C GLN A 4 -11.79 -11.44 5.13
N LYS A 5 -11.21 -12.19 6.06
CA LYS A 5 -10.64 -13.53 5.83
C LYS A 5 -11.75 -14.58 5.78
N CYS A 6 -12.62 -14.52 4.77
CA CYS A 6 -13.61 -15.56 4.52
C CYS A 6 -12.96 -16.71 3.75
N TYR A 7 -12.43 -17.69 4.48
CA TYR A 7 -11.88 -18.91 3.88
C TYR A 7 -12.94 -20.02 3.87
N ALA A 8 -13.18 -20.59 2.69
CA ALA A 8 -14.07 -21.75 2.56
C ALA A 8 -13.50 -23.02 3.22
N VAL A 9 -12.16 -23.13 3.29
CA VAL A 9 -11.44 -24.28 3.84
C VAL A 9 -10.88 -23.92 5.22
N ARG A 10 -11.13 -24.77 6.22
CA ARG A 10 -10.62 -24.61 7.59
C ARG A 10 -9.08 -24.64 7.63
N PRO A 11 -8.44 -24.00 8.64
CA PRO A 11 -7.01 -24.17 8.86
C PRO A 11 -6.67 -25.63 9.21
N ASN A 12 -5.43 -26.04 8.97
CA ASN A 12 -4.87 -27.38 9.20
C ASN A 12 -5.49 -28.50 8.34
N VAL A 13 -6.18 -28.15 7.26
CA VAL A 13 -6.67 -29.13 6.27
C VAL A 13 -5.64 -29.34 5.16
N ASN A 14 -4.90 -28.29 4.81
CA ASN A 14 -3.87 -28.34 3.78
C ASN A 14 -2.73 -27.38 4.18
N GLU A 15 -1.56 -27.94 4.49
CA GLU A 15 -0.41 -27.18 4.97
C GLU A 15 0.10 -26.19 3.91
N PHE A 16 0.09 -26.54 2.62
CA PHE A 16 0.46 -25.63 1.54
C PHE A 16 -0.48 -24.42 1.46
N LEU A 17 -1.79 -24.66 1.59
CA LEU A 17 -2.78 -23.59 1.59
C LEU A 17 -2.59 -22.66 2.79
N ASP A 18 -2.25 -23.21 3.95
CA ASP A 18 -2.01 -22.43 5.15
C ASP A 18 -0.70 -21.62 5.06
N ILE A 19 0.35 -22.18 4.47
CA ILE A 19 1.58 -21.45 4.13
C ILE A 19 1.27 -20.31 3.16
N ALA A 20 0.48 -20.56 2.10
CA ALA A 20 0.10 -19.53 1.13
C ALA A 20 -0.71 -18.40 1.78
N ARG A 21 -1.66 -18.73 2.69
CA ARG A 21 -2.42 -17.74 3.46
C ARG A 21 -1.52 -16.88 4.34
N ARG A 22 -0.55 -17.52 4.99
CA ARG A 22 0.42 -16.83 5.84
C ARG A 22 1.31 -15.88 5.03
N ALA A 23 1.88 -16.37 3.94
CA ALA A 23 2.68 -15.54 3.03
C ALA A 23 1.90 -14.35 2.50
N TYR A 24 0.63 -14.53 2.11
CA TYR A 24 -0.21 -13.41 1.70
C TYR A 24 -0.40 -12.36 2.81
N THR A 25 -0.66 -12.79 4.05
CA THR A 25 -0.80 -11.85 5.16
C THR A 25 0.48 -11.12 5.49
N GLU A 26 1.62 -11.81 5.44
CA GLU A 26 2.95 -11.21 5.64
C GLU A 26 3.22 -10.15 4.57
N ILE A 27 2.99 -10.45 3.29
CA ILE A 27 3.13 -9.47 2.20
C ILE A 27 2.26 -8.23 2.43
N VAL A 28 0.99 -8.41 2.82
CA VAL A 28 0.08 -7.27 3.08
C VAL A 28 0.58 -6.40 4.24
N ASP A 29 1.09 -7.03 5.30
CA ASP A 29 1.65 -6.33 6.45
C ASP A 29 2.98 -5.63 6.11
N ASP A 30 3.85 -6.26 5.31
CA ASP A 30 5.10 -5.68 4.81
C ASP A 30 4.83 -4.44 3.93
N ILE A 31 3.85 -4.53 3.02
CA ILE A 31 3.41 -3.40 2.18
C ILE A 31 2.89 -2.25 3.06
N ALA A 32 2.13 -2.55 4.10
CA ALA A 32 1.66 -1.52 5.05
C ALA A 32 2.82 -0.91 5.86
N GLY A 33 3.78 -1.73 6.30
CA GLY A 33 4.99 -1.29 7.00
C GLY A 33 5.86 -0.38 6.13
N LEU A 34 6.07 -0.74 4.86
CA LEU A 34 6.82 0.08 3.90
C LEU A 34 6.19 1.47 3.73
N VAL A 35 4.86 1.55 3.62
CA VAL A 35 4.17 2.84 3.48
C VAL A 35 4.31 3.67 4.75
N ASN A 36 4.23 3.07 5.93
CA ASN A 36 4.44 3.78 7.18
C ASN A 36 5.87 4.33 7.28
N GLN A 37 6.89 3.54 6.92
CA GLN A 37 8.29 3.99 6.89
C GLN A 37 8.49 5.17 5.93
N ILE A 38 7.87 5.13 4.75
CA ILE A 38 7.90 6.24 3.79
C ILE A 38 7.21 7.48 4.39
N GLY A 39 6.07 7.28 5.06
CA GLY A 39 5.35 8.35 5.76
C GLY A 39 6.19 9.02 6.84
N GLU A 40 6.88 8.24 7.66
CA GLU A 40 7.78 8.74 8.71
C GLU A 40 9.01 9.43 8.12
N LYS A 41 9.66 8.82 7.12
CA LYS A 41 10.87 9.33 6.45
C LYS A 41 10.66 10.72 5.83
N TYR A 42 9.49 10.95 5.23
CA TYR A 42 9.17 12.21 4.56
C TYR A 42 8.21 13.11 5.35
N GLY A 43 7.73 12.68 6.53
CA GLY A 43 6.72 13.39 7.31
C GLY A 43 5.38 13.55 6.57
N LEU A 44 5.03 12.60 5.70
CA LEU A 44 3.85 12.67 4.84
C LEU A 44 2.68 11.83 5.40
N PRO A 45 1.43 12.35 5.37
CA PRO A 45 0.23 11.60 5.71
C PRO A 45 -0.15 10.64 4.57
N VAL A 46 0.62 9.56 4.44
CA VAL A 46 0.42 8.50 3.44
C VAL A 46 -0.46 7.39 4.01
N ARG A 47 -1.21 6.73 3.14
CA ARG A 47 -2.09 5.60 3.48
C ARG A 47 -2.03 4.55 2.37
N THR A 48 -1.90 3.28 2.77
CA THR A 48 -2.03 2.16 1.83
C THR A 48 -3.49 1.94 1.47
N SER A 49 -3.78 1.83 0.18
CA SER A 49 -5.09 1.48 -0.36
C SER A 49 -4.95 0.37 -1.40
N PHE A 50 -6.02 -0.39 -1.61
CA PHE A 50 -6.05 -1.50 -2.54
C PHE A 50 -7.33 -1.45 -3.38
N SER A 51 -7.18 -1.64 -4.69
CA SER A 51 -8.30 -1.71 -5.63
C SER A 51 -8.07 -2.86 -6.60
N THR A 52 -9.09 -3.66 -6.88
CA THR A 52 -9.00 -4.83 -7.78
C THR A 52 -8.51 -4.47 -9.18
N THR A 53 -8.76 -3.24 -9.64
CA THR A 53 -8.32 -2.73 -10.95
C THR A 53 -6.94 -2.09 -10.94
N ARG A 54 -6.42 -1.70 -9.76
CA ARG A 54 -5.20 -0.89 -9.63
C ARG A 54 -4.13 -1.56 -8.74
N SER A 55 -4.40 -2.73 -8.18
CA SER A 55 -3.59 -3.41 -7.16
C SER A 55 -3.33 -2.49 -5.95
N PHE A 56 -2.22 -2.66 -5.24
CA PHE A 56 -1.83 -1.77 -4.16
C PHE A 56 -1.41 -0.39 -4.66
N PHE A 57 -1.82 0.65 -3.95
CA PHE A 57 -1.45 2.03 -4.23
C PHE A 57 -1.40 2.85 -2.94
N ILE A 58 -0.57 3.88 -2.94
CA ILE A 58 -0.39 4.80 -1.83
C ILE A 58 -1.27 6.02 -2.11
N GLN A 59 -2.16 6.34 -1.18
CA GLN A 59 -2.95 7.56 -1.19
C GLN A 59 -2.37 8.57 -0.21
N MET A 60 -2.25 9.82 -0.63
CA MET A 60 -1.90 10.93 0.26
C MET A 60 -2.80 12.12 0.04
N LYS A 61 -3.10 12.85 1.13
CA LYS A 61 -3.78 14.15 1.06
C LYS A 61 -2.74 15.27 1.01
N LEU A 62 -2.86 16.15 0.03
CA LEU A 62 -2.02 17.33 -0.18
C LEU A 62 -2.42 18.54 0.66
N GLU A 63 -3.49 18.45 1.47
CA GLU A 63 -3.97 19.59 2.26
C GLU A 63 -2.90 20.02 3.29
N GLY A 64 -2.24 21.14 3.03
CA GLY A 64 -1.26 21.75 3.93
C GLY A 64 0.18 21.24 3.81
N LEU A 65 0.49 20.38 2.83
CA LEU A 65 1.85 19.88 2.63
C LEU A 65 2.68 20.78 1.72
N SER A 66 3.72 21.40 2.27
CA SER A 66 4.79 22.02 1.50
C SER A 66 5.93 21.02 1.31
N PHE A 67 6.08 20.47 0.11
CA PHE A 67 7.27 19.68 -0.20
C PHE A 67 8.50 20.60 -0.20
N PRO A 68 9.60 20.24 0.48
CA PRO A 68 10.88 20.89 0.19
C PRO A 68 11.16 20.69 -1.31
N GLU A 69 11.31 21.80 -2.05
CA GLU A 69 11.52 21.85 -3.52
C GLU A 69 10.33 21.51 -4.44
N GLY A 70 9.13 21.24 -3.91
CA GLY A 70 7.95 20.97 -4.76
C GLY A 70 8.00 19.67 -5.56
N LYS A 71 8.97 18.78 -5.26
CA LYS A 71 9.17 17.51 -5.97
C LYS A 71 8.88 16.33 -5.05
N LEU A 72 8.06 15.39 -5.54
CA LEU A 72 7.90 14.10 -4.89
C LEU A 72 9.22 13.31 -4.98
N PRO A 73 9.56 12.51 -3.96
CA PRO A 73 10.64 11.55 -4.02
C PRO A 73 10.59 10.68 -5.28
N SER A 74 11.74 10.43 -5.91
CA SER A 74 11.86 9.58 -7.11
C SER A 74 11.52 8.10 -6.87
N GLU A 75 11.40 7.71 -5.60
CA GLU A 75 10.90 6.40 -5.16
C GLU A 75 9.43 6.18 -5.56
N PHE A 76 8.69 7.27 -5.83
CA PHE A 76 7.30 7.23 -6.31
C PHE A 76 7.21 7.20 -7.84
N ILE A 77 6.47 6.22 -8.34
CA ILE A 77 6.19 5.96 -9.75
C ILE A 77 4.68 6.05 -9.97
N LYS A 78 4.25 6.37 -11.20
CA LYS A 78 2.83 6.48 -11.60
C LYS A 78 2.01 7.40 -10.69
N VAL A 79 2.53 8.60 -10.43
CA VAL A 79 1.84 9.64 -9.65
C VAL A 79 0.62 10.14 -10.43
N ARG A 80 -0.59 10.00 -9.86
CA ARG A 80 -1.86 10.48 -10.42
C ARG A 80 -2.59 11.34 -9.39
N SER A 81 -3.04 12.52 -9.82
CA SER A 81 -3.93 13.36 -9.01
C SER A 81 -5.37 13.00 -9.34
N THR A 82 -6.13 12.47 -8.38
CA THR A 82 -7.51 12.01 -8.62
C THR A 82 -8.56 13.04 -8.22
N HIS A 83 -8.32 13.83 -7.16
CA HIS A 83 -9.14 14.96 -6.71
C HIS A 83 -8.22 16.12 -6.30
N LYS A 84 -8.76 17.35 -6.19
CA LYS A 84 -8.02 18.62 -5.95
C LYS A 84 -6.88 18.55 -4.92
N TYR A 85 -6.90 17.60 -3.97
CA TYR A 85 -5.84 17.38 -2.99
C TYR A 85 -5.49 15.90 -2.73
N ASN A 86 -5.81 14.95 -3.61
CA ASN A 86 -5.47 13.54 -3.42
C ASN A 86 -4.49 13.07 -4.49
N ILE A 87 -3.30 12.64 -4.07
CA ILE A 87 -2.33 11.97 -4.94
C ILE A 87 -2.38 10.46 -4.68
N GLU A 88 -2.43 9.71 -5.77
CA GLU A 88 -2.19 8.28 -5.82
C GLU A 88 -0.82 8.03 -6.42
N MET A 89 -0.01 7.20 -5.77
CA MET A 89 1.35 6.88 -6.21
C MET A 89 1.67 5.43 -5.87
N LYS A 90 2.67 4.88 -6.55
CA LYS A 90 3.15 3.51 -6.34
C LYS A 90 4.66 3.49 -6.16
N THR A 91 5.18 2.45 -5.55
CA THR A 91 6.61 2.13 -5.56
C THR A 91 6.84 0.89 -6.43
N LEU A 92 8.07 0.66 -6.87
CA LEU A 92 8.42 -0.56 -7.63
C LEU A 92 8.02 -1.83 -6.89
N VAL A 93 8.18 -1.83 -5.56
CA VAL A 93 7.81 -2.96 -4.70
C VAL A 93 6.32 -3.27 -4.83
N MET A 94 5.45 -2.25 -4.87
CA MET A 94 4.00 -2.47 -4.99
C MET A 94 3.53 -2.86 -6.39
N ASP A 95 4.35 -2.71 -7.43
CA ASP A 95 4.04 -3.20 -8.78
C ASP A 95 4.49 -4.67 -8.97
N LEU A 96 5.33 -5.21 -8.08
CA LEU A 96 5.71 -6.64 -8.07
C LEU A 96 4.63 -7.56 -7.44
N PHE A 97 3.69 -7.00 -6.68
CA PHE A 97 2.63 -7.72 -5.95
C PHE A 97 1.23 -7.35 -6.45
#